data_AF-K4JXQ5-F1
#
_entry.id   AF-K4JXQ5-F1
#
_cell.length_a   1.000
_cell.length_b   1.000
_cell.length_c   1.000
_cell.angle_alpha   90.00
_cell.angle_beta   90.00
_cell.angle_gamma   90.00
#
_symmetry.space_group_name_H-M   'P 1'
#
loop_
_entity.id
_entity.type
_entity.pdbx_description
1 polymer ?
#
loop_
_entity_poly.entity_id
_entity_poly.type
_entity_poly.pdbx_seq_one_letter_code
_entity_poly.pdbx_strand_id
1 'polypeptide(L)'
;IWIDHCVFEEYPLVELDVKRSSHNVTISWSRFENAQTGVLFGLAGDIIMDTAQSLTMHHNYFAGLDDDGILAHGGALHVYNNYYE
;
A
#
# COMPACT_ATOMS: atom_id res chain seq x y z
N ILE A 1 5.38 2.85 11.90
CA ILE A 1 4.36 3.91 11.59
C ILE A 1 3.00 3.23 11.62
N TRP A 2 1.94 3.89 12.13
CA TRP A 2 0.58 3.35 12.09
C TRP A 2 -0.36 4.36 11.44
N ILE A 3 -1.04 3.94 10.38
CA ILE A 3 -2.06 4.70 9.64
C ILE A 3 -3.37 3.94 9.83
N ASP A 4 -4.39 4.62 10.36
CA ASP A 4 -5.63 4.00 10.80
C ASP A 4 -6.83 4.91 10.57
N HIS A 5 -7.96 4.36 10.13
CA HIS A 5 -9.23 5.09 9.91
C HIS A 5 -9.09 6.35 9.05
N CYS A 6 -8.23 6.31 8.03
CA CYS A 6 -8.04 7.40 7.07
C CYS A 6 -8.82 7.14 5.78
N VAL A 7 -9.14 8.20 5.05
CA VAL A 7 -9.62 8.14 3.67
C VAL A 7 -8.56 8.78 2.78
N PHE A 8 -8.12 8.03 1.78
CA PHE A 8 -7.30 8.48 0.67
C PHE A 8 -8.21 8.47 -0.56
N GLU A 9 -8.34 9.62 -1.22
CA GLU A 9 -9.18 9.78 -2.39
C GLU A 9 -8.59 10.82 -3.35
N GLU A 10 -8.92 10.68 -4.64
CA GLU A 10 -8.69 11.69 -5.69
C GLU A 10 -7.20 12.03 -5.94
N TYR A 11 -6.35 11.01 -6.06
CA TYR A 11 -4.97 11.17 -6.55
C TYR A 11 -4.73 10.34 -7.82
N PRO A 12 -4.19 10.91 -8.91
CA PRO A 12 -4.21 10.27 -10.23
C PRO A 12 -3.28 9.05 -10.37
N LEU A 13 -2.33 8.84 -9.45
CA LEU A 13 -1.34 7.78 -9.54
C LEU A 13 -1.41 6.88 -8.30
N VAL A 14 -0.47 7.05 -7.36
CA VAL A 14 -0.37 6.25 -6.14
C VAL A 14 -0.74 7.09 -4.91
N GLU A 15 -1.71 6.64 -4.13
CA GLU A 15 -2.20 7.41 -2.97
C GLU A 15 -1.24 7.35 -1.76
N LEU A 16 -0.58 6.21 -1.53
CA LEU A 16 0.34 6.04 -0.42
C LEU A 16 1.57 5.20 -0.79
N ASP A 17 2.74 5.75 -0.49
CA ASP A 17 4.05 5.15 -0.78
C ASP A 17 4.75 4.69 0.51
N VAL A 18 5.09 3.40 0.62
CA VAL A 18 5.94 2.84 1.67
C VAL A 18 7.23 2.30 1.05
N LYS A 19 8.33 3.06 1.08
CA LYS A 19 9.57 2.75 0.33
C LYS A 19 10.84 3.06 1.10
N ARG A 20 12.00 2.79 0.49
CA ARG A 20 13.36 3.12 0.98
C ARG A 20 13.61 2.61 2.41
N SER A 21 13.42 1.30 2.57
CA SER A 21 13.64 0.54 3.80
C SER A 21 12.76 0.98 4.98
N SER A 22 11.60 1.58 4.66
CA SER A 22 10.55 1.82 5.64
C SER A 22 10.09 0.49 6.23
N HIS A 23 10.10 0.39 7.56
CA HIS A 23 9.84 -0.85 8.29
C HIS A 23 8.85 -0.63 9.42
N ASN A 24 8.18 -1.72 9.80
CA ASN A 24 7.16 -1.76 10.86
C ASN A 24 6.04 -0.75 10.60
N VAL A 25 5.53 -0.77 9.36
CA VAL A 25 4.36 0.02 8.95
C VAL A 25 3.11 -0.85 9.04
N THR A 26 2.06 -0.32 9.67
CA THR A 26 0.72 -0.91 9.65
C THR A 26 -0.27 0.07 9.04
N ILE A 27 -1.06 -0.39 8.08
CA ILE A 27 -2.19 0.35 7.51
C ILE A 27 -3.46 -0.45 7.78
N SER A 28 -4.39 0.15 8.54
CA SER A 28 -5.61 -0.51 8.96
C SER A 28 -6.86 0.34 8.82
N TRP A 29 -8.01 -0.31 8.60
CA TRP A 29 -9.33 0.33 8.60
C TRP A 29 -9.44 1.60 7.75
N SER A 30 -8.64 1.69 6.69
CA SER A 30 -8.55 2.88 5.83
C SER A 30 -9.17 2.61 4.46
N ARG A 31 -9.54 3.67 3.75
CA ARG A 31 -10.14 3.62 2.41
C ARG A 31 -9.18 4.22 1.39
N PHE A 32 -9.05 3.56 0.23
CA PHE A 32 -8.24 3.96 -0.92
C PHE A 32 -9.12 3.98 -2.16
N GLU A 33 -9.36 5.16 -2.74
CA GLU A 33 -10.48 5.37 -3.66
C GLU A 33 -10.16 6.27 -4.85
N ASN A 34 -10.56 5.85 -6.06
CA ASN A 34 -10.49 6.67 -7.27
C ASN A 34 -9.06 7.12 -7.65
N ALA A 35 -8.16 6.15 -7.74
CA ALA A 35 -6.74 6.34 -8.08
C ALA A 35 -6.24 5.23 -9.00
N GLN A 36 -5.06 5.39 -9.62
CA GLN A 36 -4.49 4.28 -10.38
C GLN A 36 -4.06 3.12 -9.46
N THR A 37 -3.47 3.45 -8.29
CA THR A 37 -3.00 2.47 -7.32
C THR A 37 -3.19 3.00 -5.90
N GLY A 38 -3.68 2.16 -4.98
CA GLY A 38 -3.87 2.53 -3.58
C GLY A 38 -2.53 2.67 -2.85
N VAL A 39 -1.81 1.56 -2.69
CA VAL A 39 -0.54 1.54 -1.96
C VAL A 39 0.60 0.97 -2.79
N LEU A 40 1.73 1.67 -2.83
CA LEU A 40 2.98 1.16 -3.39
C LEU A 40 3.96 0.81 -2.28
N PHE A 41 4.28 -0.48 -2.16
CA PHE A 41 5.22 -1.04 -1.21
C PHE A 41 6.54 -1.36 -1.90
N GLY A 42 7.54 -0.52 -1.69
CA GLY A 42 8.85 -0.61 -2.33
C GLY A 42 8.94 0.14 -3.65
N LEU A 43 10.15 0.53 -4.02
CA LEU A 43 10.45 0.98 -5.38
C LEU A 43 10.66 -0.26 -6.26
N ALA A 44 10.17 -0.22 -7.50
CA ALA A 44 10.62 -1.16 -8.52
C ALA A 44 12.15 -1.05 -8.63
N GLY A 45 12.85 -2.14 -8.38
CA GLY A 45 14.31 -2.16 -8.37
C GLY A 45 14.84 -2.69 -9.69
N ASP A 46 15.49 -1.83 -10.47
CA ASP A 46 16.18 -2.27 -11.69
C ASP A 46 17.57 -2.89 -11.36
N ILE A 47 18.16 -2.53 -10.20
CA ILE A 47 19.52 -2.92 -9.78
C ILE A 47 19.56 -3.50 -8.36
N ILE A 48 18.82 -2.94 -7.39
CA ILE A 48 18.73 -3.45 -6.02
C ILE A 48 17.28 -3.41 -5.57
N MET A 49 16.75 -4.57 -5.18
CA MET A 49 15.44 -4.70 -4.55
C MET A 49 15.56 -4.50 -3.05
N ASP A 50 14.70 -3.68 -2.47
CA ASP A 50 14.66 -3.50 -1.02
C ASP A 50 13.93 -4.66 -0.34
N THR A 51 14.69 -5.45 0.42
CA THR A 51 14.17 -6.63 1.13
C THR A 51 14.00 -6.41 2.62
N ALA A 52 14.46 -5.27 3.15
CA ALA A 52 14.42 -4.99 4.59
C ALA A 52 13.12 -4.27 5.03
N GLN A 53 12.38 -3.73 4.07
CA GLN A 53 11.08 -3.10 4.31
C GLN A 53 10.01 -4.09 4.79
N SER A 54 9.09 -3.62 5.64
CA SER A 54 7.98 -4.42 6.15
C SER A 54 6.68 -3.63 6.30
N LEU A 55 5.59 -4.26 5.84
CA LEU A 55 4.24 -3.68 5.81
C LEU A 55 3.19 -4.72 6.22
N THR A 56 2.29 -4.33 7.12
CA THR A 56 1.06 -5.07 7.41
C THR A 56 -0.14 -4.25 6.93
N MET A 57 -1.04 -4.85 6.15
CA MET A 57 -2.27 -4.23 5.69
C MET A 57 -3.48 -5.08 6.04
N HIS A 58 -4.43 -4.51 6.78
CA HIS A 58 -5.65 -5.23 7.14
C HIS A 58 -6.90 -4.38 7.28
N HIS A 59 -8.06 -4.97 6.98
CA HIS A 59 -9.36 -4.31 7.13
C HIS A 59 -9.49 -3.00 6.33
N ASN A 60 -8.69 -2.83 5.27
CA ASN A 60 -8.79 -1.69 4.38
C ASN A 60 -9.81 -1.96 3.26
N TYR A 61 -10.37 -0.88 2.73
CA TYR A 61 -11.31 -0.89 1.61
C TYR A 61 -10.65 -0.24 0.40
N PHE A 62 -10.64 -0.95 -0.73
CA PHE A 62 -10.10 -0.48 -2.00
C PHE A 62 -11.22 -0.46 -3.03
N ALA A 63 -11.48 0.69 -3.66
CA ALA A 63 -12.55 0.84 -4.64
C ALA A 63 -12.21 1.84 -5.74
N GLY A 64 -12.66 1.57 -6.97
CA GLY A 64 -12.42 2.46 -8.10
C GLY A 64 -10.94 2.66 -8.41
N LEU A 65 -10.12 1.61 -8.24
CA LEU A 65 -8.71 1.63 -8.62
C LEU A 65 -8.51 1.12 -10.04
N ASP A 66 -7.66 1.78 -10.83
CA ASP A 66 -7.44 1.38 -12.22
C ASP A 66 -6.56 0.12 -12.34
N ASP A 67 -5.52 0.01 -11.50
CA ASP A 67 -4.53 -1.07 -11.57
C ASP A 67 -4.49 -1.92 -10.29
N ASP A 68 -3.92 -1.39 -9.21
CA ASP A 68 -3.51 -2.17 -8.03
C ASP A 68 -4.04 -1.59 -6.71
N GLY A 69 -4.63 -2.43 -5.86
CA GLY A 69 -4.87 -2.04 -4.46
C GLY A 69 -3.57 -1.93 -3.66
N ILE A 70 -2.68 -2.91 -3.83
CA ILE A 70 -1.36 -2.93 -3.21
C ILE A 70 -0.35 -3.43 -4.25
N LEU A 71 0.48 -2.53 -4.76
CA LEU A 71 1.59 -2.87 -5.66
C LEU A 71 2.86 -3.09 -4.82
N ALA A 72 3.37 -4.33 -4.79
CA ALA A 72 4.46 -4.72 -3.92
C ALA A 72 5.74 -5.12 -4.67
N HIS A 73 6.86 -4.55 -4.26
CA HIS A 73 8.20 -4.84 -4.74
C HIS A 73 9.09 -5.27 -3.57
N GLY A 74 9.01 -6.55 -3.22
CA GLY A 74 9.91 -7.19 -2.26
C GLY A 74 9.48 -6.99 -0.81
N GLY A 75 10.42 -7.15 0.11
CA GLY A 75 10.17 -7.02 1.55
C GLY A 75 9.21 -8.05 2.14
N ALA A 76 8.91 -7.88 3.43
CA ALA A 76 7.93 -8.69 4.14
C ALA A 76 6.56 -7.98 4.14
N LEU A 77 5.60 -8.55 3.43
CA LEU A 77 4.24 -8.03 3.32
C LEU A 77 3.24 -9.02 3.93
N HIS A 78 2.42 -8.57 4.88
CA HIS A 78 1.32 -9.33 5.46
C HIS A 78 -0.01 -8.65 5.15
N VAL A 79 -0.83 -9.29 4.30
CA VAL A 79 -2.12 -8.76 3.83
C VAL A 79 -3.23 -9.70 4.27
N TYR A 80 -4.19 -9.22 5.07
CA TYR A 80 -5.33 -10.04 5.51
C TYR A 80 -6.59 -9.20 5.72
N ASN A 81 -7.76 -9.77 5.46
CA ASN A 81 -9.07 -9.13 5.64
C ASN A 81 -9.23 -7.74 5.00
N ASN A 82 -8.53 -7.44 3.90
CA ASN A 82 -8.85 -6.27 3.08
C ASN A 82 -9.99 -6.61 2.12
N TYR A 83 -10.81 -5.63 1.78
CA TYR A 83 -11.86 -5.75 0.78
C TYR A 83 -11.46 -4.97 -0.47
N TYR A 84 -11.55 -5.63 -1.63
CA TYR A 84 -11.30 -5.06 -2.95
C TYR A 84 -12.58 -5.19 -3.76
N GLU A 85 -13.11 -4.06 -4.23
CA GLU A 85 -14.32 -4.01 -5.09
C GLU A 85 -14.02 -4.41 -6.53
#